data_AF-X1K5R2-F1
#
_entry.id   AF-X1K5R2-F1
#
_cell.length_a   1.000
_cell.length_b   1.000
_cell.length_c   1.000
_cell.angle_alpha   90.00
_cell.angle_beta   90.00
_cell.angle_gamma   90.00
#
_symmetry.space_group_name_H-M   'P 1'
#
loop_
_entity.id
_entity.type
_entity.pdbx_description
1 polymer ?
#
loop_
_entity_poly.entity_id
_entity_poly.type
_entity_poly.pdbx_seq_one_letter_code
_entity_poly.pdbx_strand_id
1 'polypeptide(L)'
;KVEGFMLKPEYWIEKIGDAEKLILYEEEIKEFNKKSFRKMKSKGFEEWLYDLETYPETITGEELLNTIKTYSSKDVFPNKSCYDINADKIPQTVKEEVLYQANFDGIPDKIRVEWGMLVKREDIRAFPIDIVFAEEPKSIDFDLFQLTILPAGSP
;
A
#
# COMPACT_ATOMS: atom_id res chain seq x y z
N LYS A 1 -20.19 -9.37 26.81
CA LYS A 1 -19.89 -10.61 26.05
C LYS A 1 -20.48 -10.42 24.67
N VAL A 2 -19.72 -10.59 23.60
CA VAL A 2 -20.26 -10.48 22.23
C VAL A 2 -21.00 -11.79 21.94
N GLU A 3 -22.25 -11.69 21.53
CA GLU A 3 -23.06 -12.85 21.13
C GLU A 3 -22.99 -13.05 19.63
N GLY A 4 -23.17 -14.29 19.14
CA GLY A 4 -22.95 -14.61 17.72
C GLY A 4 -23.80 -13.80 16.75
N PHE A 5 -25.02 -13.39 17.14
CA PHE A 5 -25.84 -12.50 16.33
C PHE A 5 -25.27 -11.09 16.20
N MET A 6 -24.44 -10.64 17.15
CA MET A 6 -23.77 -9.33 17.10
C MET A 6 -22.63 -9.28 16.09
N LEU A 7 -22.23 -10.43 15.52
CA LEU A 7 -21.24 -10.50 14.45
C LEU A 7 -21.86 -10.32 13.06
N LYS A 8 -23.20 -10.28 12.98
CA LYS A 8 -23.94 -10.07 11.75
C LYS A 8 -24.17 -8.57 11.54
N PRO A 9 -23.83 -7.99 10.37
CA PRO A 9 -24.04 -6.56 10.11
C PRO A 9 -25.48 -6.10 10.36
N GLU A 10 -26.46 -6.95 10.07
CA GLU A 10 -27.90 -6.68 10.20
C GLU A 10 -28.28 -6.27 11.63
N TYR A 11 -27.69 -6.92 12.65
CA TYR A 11 -27.94 -6.59 14.04
C TYR A 11 -27.58 -5.14 14.39
N TRP A 12 -26.53 -4.60 13.77
CA TRP A 12 -26.11 -3.21 13.99
C TRP A 12 -26.91 -2.24 13.14
N ILE A 13 -27.22 -2.61 11.90
CA ILE A 13 -28.05 -1.81 10.98
C ILE A 13 -29.45 -1.61 11.58
N GLU A 14 -30.10 -2.65 12.08
CA GLU A 14 -31.43 -2.58 12.72
C GLU A 14 -31.46 -1.67 13.96
N LYS A 15 -30.31 -1.41 14.58
CA LYS A 15 -30.19 -0.52 15.74
C LYS A 15 -29.96 0.94 15.37
N ILE A 16 -29.66 1.23 14.10
CA ILE A 16 -29.46 2.58 13.59
C ILE A 16 -30.81 3.08 13.06
N GLY A 17 -31.42 4.06 13.75
CA GLY A 17 -32.75 4.57 13.38
C GLY A 17 -32.83 5.16 11.97
N ASP A 18 -31.71 5.63 11.44
CA ASP A 18 -31.58 6.25 10.11
C ASP A 18 -30.76 5.37 9.14
N ALA A 19 -30.79 4.04 9.27
CA ALA A 19 -29.96 3.12 8.47
C ALA A 19 -30.14 3.30 6.95
N GLU A 20 -31.35 3.61 6.51
CA GLU A 20 -31.72 3.82 5.10
C GLU A 20 -31.58 5.28 4.64
N LYS A 21 -31.09 6.16 5.52
CA LYS A 21 -30.95 7.59 5.20
C LYS A 21 -29.81 7.77 4.20
N LEU A 22 -30.12 8.42 3.09
CA LEU A 22 -29.11 8.85 2.14
C LEU A 22 -28.06 9.73 2.84
N ILE A 23 -26.79 9.32 2.78
CA ILE A 23 -25.69 9.97 3.50
C ILE A 23 -25.21 11.22 2.74
N LEU A 24 -25.05 11.12 1.42
CA LEU A 24 -24.63 12.23 0.54
C LEU A 24 -25.28 12.09 -0.85
N TYR A 25 -25.73 13.21 -1.40
CA TYR A 25 -26.06 13.35 -2.82
C TYR A 25 -24.78 13.55 -3.66
N GLU A 26 -24.89 13.38 -4.98
CA GLU A 26 -23.76 13.50 -5.91
C GLU A 26 -22.98 14.82 -5.76
N GLU A 27 -23.68 15.95 -5.63
CA GLU A 27 -23.02 17.25 -5.46
C GLU A 27 -22.31 17.38 -4.11
N GLU A 28 -22.83 16.73 -3.07
CA GLU A 28 -22.18 16.69 -1.77
C GLU A 28 -20.94 15.77 -1.79
N ILE A 29 -20.96 14.69 -2.57
CA ILE A 29 -19.79 13.84 -2.82
C ILE A 29 -18.70 14.63 -3.53
N LYS A 30 -19.05 15.39 -4.58
CA LYS A 30 -18.09 16.24 -5.31
C LYS A 30 -17.44 17.28 -4.38
N GLU A 31 -18.21 17.97 -3.55
CA GLU A 31 -17.65 18.95 -2.61
C GLU A 31 -16.86 18.27 -1.49
N PHE A 32 -17.29 17.10 -1.02
CA PHE A 32 -16.54 16.32 -0.04
C PHE A 32 -15.16 15.92 -0.57
N ASN A 33 -15.09 15.43 -1.81
CA ASN A 33 -13.83 15.08 -2.46
C ASN A 33 -12.91 16.31 -2.58
N LYS A 34 -13.43 17.45 -3.06
CA LYS A 34 -12.68 18.71 -3.11
C LYS A 34 -12.15 19.14 -1.74
N LYS A 35 -12.95 19.00 -0.69
CA LYS A 35 -12.56 19.31 0.69
C LYS A 35 -11.44 18.38 1.17
N SER A 36 -11.49 17.10 0.83
CA SER A 36 -10.44 16.13 1.15
C SER A 36 -9.11 16.50 0.50
N PHE A 37 -9.11 16.82 -0.81
CA PHE A 37 -7.92 17.33 -1.51
C PHE A 37 -7.34 18.59 -0.85
N ARG A 38 -8.18 19.61 -0.60
CA ARG A 38 -7.74 20.85 0.07
C ARG A 38 -7.13 20.57 1.44
N LYS A 39 -7.72 19.65 2.21
CA LYS A 39 -7.25 19.28 3.55
C LYS A 39 -5.91 18.54 3.50
N MET A 40 -5.73 17.60 2.58
CA MET A 40 -4.47 16.89 2.41
C MET A 40 -3.36 17.86 2.00
N LYS A 41 -3.65 18.75 1.05
CA LYS A 41 -2.75 19.84 0.66
C LYS A 41 -2.34 20.72 1.83
N SER A 42 -3.31 21.17 2.64
CA SER A 42 -3.02 22.01 3.81
C SER A 42 -2.15 21.33 4.88
N LYS A 43 -2.06 20.00 4.85
CA LYS A 43 -1.30 19.19 5.80
C LYS A 43 0.04 18.71 5.25
N GLY A 44 0.37 19.01 4.00
CA GLY A 44 1.59 18.48 3.38
C GLY A 44 1.49 16.98 3.07
N PHE A 45 0.29 16.49 2.75
CA PHE A 45 0.03 15.08 2.39
C PHE A 45 -0.43 14.93 0.94
N GLU A 46 -0.01 15.85 0.05
CA GLU A 46 -0.32 15.81 -1.38
C GLU A 46 0.15 14.51 -2.05
N GLU A 47 1.21 13.90 -1.53
CA GLU A 47 1.78 12.65 -2.03
C GLU A 47 0.90 11.42 -1.77
N TRP A 48 -0.16 11.55 -0.96
CA TRP A 48 -1.09 10.47 -0.64
C TRP A 48 -2.39 10.55 -1.47
N LEU A 49 -2.58 11.62 -2.24
CA LEU A 49 -3.76 11.81 -3.07
C LEU A 49 -3.40 12.64 -4.31
N TYR A 50 -3.13 11.93 -5.41
CA TYR A 50 -2.80 12.52 -6.69
C TYR A 50 -4.05 12.78 -7.54
N ASP A 51 -4.05 13.92 -8.20
CA ASP A 51 -4.95 14.18 -9.32
C ASP A 51 -4.26 13.72 -10.60
N LEU A 52 -4.74 12.60 -11.15
CA LEU A 52 -4.13 11.96 -12.32
C LEU A 52 -4.20 12.85 -13.58
N GLU A 53 -5.17 13.77 -13.67
CA GLU A 53 -5.29 14.70 -14.81
C GLU A 53 -4.13 15.70 -14.87
N THR A 54 -3.49 15.95 -13.71
CA THR A 54 -2.40 16.93 -13.57
C THR A 54 -1.07 16.29 -13.21
N TYR A 55 -1.01 14.95 -13.17
CA TYR A 55 0.22 14.23 -12.85
C TYR A 55 1.27 14.48 -13.94
N PRO A 56 2.55 14.75 -13.58
CA PRO A 56 3.56 15.12 -14.55
C PRO A 56 3.86 13.99 -15.54
N GLU A 57 4.14 14.33 -16.81
CA GLU A 57 4.54 13.35 -17.83
C GLU A 57 5.92 12.73 -17.56
N THR A 58 6.74 13.39 -16.73
CA THR A 58 8.07 12.93 -16.36
C THR A 58 8.35 13.23 -14.89
N ILE A 59 8.98 12.28 -14.21
CA ILE A 59 9.52 12.44 -12.85
C ILE A 59 11.03 12.19 -12.87
N THR A 60 11.71 12.62 -11.82
CA THR A 60 13.13 12.35 -11.58
C THR A 60 13.32 11.03 -10.83
N GLY A 61 14.49 10.42 -10.98
CA GLY A 61 14.87 9.26 -10.19
C GLY A 61 14.89 9.56 -8.68
N GLU A 62 15.28 10.78 -8.30
CA GLU A 62 15.26 11.24 -6.91
C GLU A 62 13.84 11.32 -6.34
N GLU A 63 12.87 11.81 -7.11
CA GLU A 63 11.46 11.83 -6.68
C GLU A 63 10.94 10.42 -6.44
N LEU A 64 11.20 9.47 -7.36
CA LEU A 64 10.80 8.07 -7.19
C LEU A 64 11.44 7.45 -5.95
N LEU A 65 12.75 7.61 -5.78
CA LEU A 65 13.49 7.10 -4.62
C LEU A 65 12.92 7.69 -3.31
N ASN A 66 12.59 8.98 -3.30
CA ASN A 66 11.98 9.63 -2.16
C ASN A 66 10.57 9.12 -1.84
N THR A 67 9.77 8.77 -2.86
CA THR A 67 8.44 8.18 -2.66
C THR A 67 8.54 6.80 -2.01
N ILE A 68 9.47 5.96 -2.47
CA ILE A 68 9.56 4.57 -2.00
C ILE A 68 10.40 4.40 -0.72
N LYS A 69 11.23 5.39 -0.33
CA LYS A 69 12.26 5.24 0.72
C LYS A 69 11.76 4.68 2.05
N THR A 70 10.53 5.03 2.44
CA THR A 70 9.94 4.67 3.73
C THR A 70 9.73 3.16 3.87
N TYR A 71 9.47 2.48 2.75
CA TYR A 71 9.12 1.06 2.74
C TYR A 71 10.09 0.21 1.90
N SER A 72 10.69 0.79 0.87
CA SER A 72 11.47 0.08 -0.16
C SER A 72 12.81 0.78 -0.39
N SER A 73 13.73 0.65 0.56
CA SER A 73 15.11 1.15 0.43
C SER A 73 16.11 0.22 1.12
N LYS A 74 17.39 0.36 0.77
CA LYS A 74 18.49 -0.37 1.42
C LYS A 74 18.50 -0.15 2.94
N ASP A 75 18.15 1.06 3.40
CA ASP A 75 18.20 1.44 4.82
C ASP A 75 17.08 0.83 5.66
N VAL A 76 15.89 0.61 5.08
CA VAL A 76 14.74 -0.01 5.77
C VAL A 76 14.72 -1.53 5.62
N PHE A 77 15.65 -2.11 4.85
CA PHE A 77 15.72 -3.54 4.65
C PHE A 77 16.03 -4.27 5.98
N PRO A 78 15.35 -5.39 6.30
CA PRO A 78 15.54 -6.08 7.58
C PRO A 78 16.97 -6.63 7.80
N ASN A 79 17.72 -5.98 8.71
CA ASN A 79 19.06 -6.41 9.14
C ASN A 79 19.04 -7.59 10.14
N LYS A 80 17.89 -7.88 10.77
CA LYS A 80 17.73 -8.98 11.73
C LYS A 80 17.60 -10.33 11.02
N SER A 81 17.58 -11.44 11.75
CA SER A 81 17.15 -12.72 11.14
C SER A 81 15.67 -12.61 10.74
N CYS A 82 15.32 -13.15 9.57
CA CYS A 82 13.94 -13.23 9.11
C CYS A 82 13.59 -14.70 8.84
N TYR A 83 12.31 -15.01 8.82
CA TYR A 83 11.80 -16.36 8.65
C TYR A 83 10.80 -16.42 7.51
N ASP A 84 10.79 -17.54 6.79
CA ASP A 84 9.82 -17.79 5.74
C ASP A 84 8.50 -18.34 6.29
N ILE A 85 7.58 -18.70 5.39
CA ILE A 85 6.27 -19.27 5.74
C ILE A 85 6.35 -20.62 6.47
N ASN A 86 7.46 -21.33 6.37
CA ASN A 86 7.70 -22.60 7.07
C ASN A 86 8.37 -22.38 8.43
N ALA A 87 8.56 -21.12 8.84
CA ALA A 87 9.32 -20.71 10.01
C ALA A 87 10.84 -21.04 9.90
N ASP A 88 11.34 -21.28 8.69
CA ASP A 88 12.76 -21.51 8.43
C ASP A 88 13.48 -20.17 8.31
N LYS A 89 14.71 -20.11 8.84
CA LYS A 89 15.52 -18.89 8.78
C LYS A 89 15.92 -18.59 7.34
N ILE A 90 15.58 -17.40 6.86
CA ILE A 90 15.96 -16.91 5.53
C ILE A 90 17.48 -16.73 5.47
N PRO A 91 18.18 -17.38 4.52
CA PRO A 91 19.61 -17.23 4.33
C PRO A 91 20.00 -15.79 3.96
N GLN A 92 21.20 -15.38 4.38
CA GLN A 92 21.74 -14.08 4.01
C GLN A 92 21.89 -13.91 2.48
N THR A 93 22.20 -14.98 1.76
CA THR A 93 22.29 -14.96 0.29
C THR A 93 20.96 -14.63 -0.38
N VAL A 94 19.83 -15.07 0.19
CA VAL A 94 18.49 -14.70 -0.31
C VAL A 94 18.23 -13.21 -0.09
N LYS A 95 18.62 -12.67 1.07
CA LYS A 95 18.49 -11.25 1.37
C LYS A 95 19.30 -10.36 0.43
N GLU A 96 20.54 -10.77 0.16
CA GLU A 96 21.42 -10.09 -0.80
C GLU A 96 20.83 -10.13 -2.21
N GLU A 97 20.28 -11.27 -2.63
CA GLU A 97 19.60 -11.40 -3.93
C GLU A 97 18.37 -10.48 -4.03
N VAL A 98 17.55 -10.37 -2.99
CA VAL A 98 16.39 -9.45 -2.99
C VAL A 98 16.84 -8.00 -3.19
N LEU A 99 17.89 -7.58 -2.49
CA LEU A 99 18.44 -6.22 -2.62
C LEU A 99 19.07 -5.99 -4.00
N TYR A 100 19.70 -7.02 -4.57
CA TYR A 100 20.25 -6.97 -5.92
C TYR A 100 19.14 -6.82 -6.97
N GLN A 101 18.09 -7.66 -6.91
CA GLN A 101 16.94 -7.63 -7.82
C GLN A 101 16.12 -6.34 -7.71
N ALA A 102 16.13 -5.68 -6.55
CA ALA A 102 15.50 -4.36 -6.40
C ALA A 102 16.15 -3.27 -7.28
N ASN A 103 17.40 -3.46 -7.72
CA ASN A 103 18.09 -2.66 -8.74
C ASN A 103 17.96 -1.13 -8.57
N PHE A 104 18.06 -0.64 -7.33
CA PHE A 104 17.95 0.80 -7.03
C PHE A 104 18.94 1.66 -7.83
N ASP A 105 20.13 1.14 -8.07
CA ASP A 105 21.20 1.84 -8.79
C ASP A 105 20.94 1.90 -10.31
N GLY A 106 19.96 1.15 -10.82
CA GLY A 106 19.51 1.16 -12.22
C GLY A 106 18.40 2.16 -12.53
N ILE A 107 17.90 2.90 -11.54
CA ILE A 107 16.86 3.92 -11.74
C ILE A 107 17.49 5.13 -12.48
N PRO A 108 16.96 5.53 -13.65
CA PRO A 108 17.52 6.65 -14.40
C PRO A 108 17.15 8.00 -13.76
N ASP A 109 17.96 9.03 -14.03
CA ASP A 109 17.72 10.39 -13.53
C ASP A 109 16.37 10.98 -13.97
N LYS A 110 15.88 10.55 -15.14
CA LYS A 110 14.60 11.00 -15.71
C LYS A 110 13.78 9.81 -16.18
N ILE A 111 12.54 9.74 -15.70
CA ILE A 111 11.59 8.66 -15.97
C ILE A 111 10.38 9.28 -16.68
N ARG A 112 9.98 8.68 -17.80
CA ARG A 112 8.69 9.01 -18.44
C ARG A 112 7.59 8.24 -17.71
N VAL A 113 6.53 8.93 -17.33
CA VAL A 113 5.38 8.32 -16.68
C VAL A 113 4.55 7.57 -17.72
N GLU A 114 4.21 6.33 -17.39
CA GLU A 114 3.34 5.46 -18.19
C GLU A 114 2.13 5.06 -17.35
N TRP A 115 0.95 5.03 -17.99
CA TRP A 115 -0.30 4.69 -17.33
C TRP A 115 -0.51 3.18 -17.36
N GLY A 116 -0.84 2.62 -16.19
CA GLY A 116 -1.15 1.21 -16.01
C GLY A 116 -2.57 1.02 -15.49
N MET A 117 -2.98 -0.24 -15.42
CA MET A 117 -4.12 -0.66 -14.62
C MET A 117 -3.98 -2.15 -14.28
N LEU A 118 -4.30 -2.52 -13.05
CA LEU A 118 -4.31 -3.91 -12.61
C LEU A 118 -5.47 -4.67 -13.27
N VAL A 119 -5.14 -5.77 -13.96
CA VAL A 119 -6.13 -6.66 -14.60
C VAL A 119 -6.61 -7.79 -13.68
N LYS A 120 -5.92 -7.99 -12.56
CA LYS A 120 -6.28 -8.92 -11.49
C LYS A 120 -5.86 -8.32 -10.15
N ARG A 121 -6.45 -8.85 -9.07
CA ARG A 121 -6.06 -8.50 -7.70
C ARG A 121 -4.60 -8.89 -7.48
N GLU A 122 -3.81 -7.97 -6.93
CA GLU A 122 -2.37 -8.19 -6.68
C GLU A 122 -1.93 -7.60 -5.34
N ASP A 123 -0.93 -8.24 -4.76
CA ASP A 123 -0.23 -7.78 -3.56
C ASP A 123 0.79 -6.71 -3.94
N ILE A 124 0.73 -5.56 -3.27
CA ILE A 124 1.77 -4.53 -3.34
C ILE A 124 2.76 -4.82 -2.23
N ARG A 125 4.01 -5.06 -2.62
CA ARG A 125 5.08 -5.50 -1.72
C ARG A 125 6.23 -4.51 -1.71
N ALA A 126 6.91 -4.43 -0.56
CA ALA A 126 8.05 -3.54 -0.33
C ALA A 126 9.30 -3.93 -1.14
N PHE A 127 9.47 -5.22 -1.42
CA PHE A 127 10.60 -5.73 -2.21
C PHE A 127 10.11 -6.80 -3.20
N PRO A 128 10.79 -6.95 -4.35
CA PRO A 128 10.34 -7.81 -5.44
C PRO A 128 10.65 -9.29 -5.18
N ILE A 129 10.03 -9.87 -4.16
CA ILE A 129 10.16 -11.29 -3.85
C ILE A 129 8.82 -11.90 -3.42
N ASP A 130 8.56 -13.12 -3.87
CA ASP A 130 7.34 -13.86 -3.58
C ASP A 130 7.51 -14.89 -2.45
N ILE A 131 8.10 -14.46 -1.33
CA ILE A 131 8.16 -15.26 -0.09
C ILE A 131 7.83 -14.37 1.10
N VAL A 132 7.30 -14.95 2.17
CA VAL A 132 7.05 -14.23 3.43
C VAL A 132 8.38 -13.87 4.10
N PHE A 133 8.47 -12.65 4.62
CA PHE A 133 9.54 -12.21 5.52
C PHE A 133 8.93 -11.91 6.89
N ALA A 134 9.00 -12.85 7.83
CA ALA A 134 8.56 -12.64 9.21
C ALA A 134 9.73 -12.28 10.13
N GLU A 135 9.47 -11.43 11.13
CA GLU A 135 10.49 -11.08 12.15
C GLU A 135 10.76 -12.25 13.11
N GLU A 136 9.75 -13.07 13.41
CA GLU A 136 9.85 -14.21 14.33
C GLU A 136 9.21 -15.48 13.74
N PRO A 137 9.69 -16.69 14.11
CA PRO A 137 9.13 -17.97 13.65
C PRO A 137 7.64 -18.16 14.01
N LYS A 138 7.19 -17.52 15.10
CA LYS A 138 5.80 -17.61 15.58
C LYS A 138 4.88 -16.54 15.00
N SER A 139 5.40 -15.66 14.14
CA SER A 139 4.68 -14.55 13.53
C SER A 139 4.71 -14.63 12.00
N ILE A 140 4.70 -15.83 11.43
CA ILE A 140 4.72 -16.06 9.96
C ILE A 140 3.51 -15.44 9.24
N ASP A 141 2.42 -15.17 9.97
CA ASP A 141 1.24 -14.47 9.44
C ASP A 141 1.47 -12.95 9.27
N PHE A 142 2.59 -12.42 9.78
CA PHE A 142 2.99 -11.01 9.67
C PHE A 142 4.16 -10.88 8.70
N ASP A 143 3.84 -10.79 7.40
CA ASP A 143 4.84 -10.51 6.38
C ASP A 143 5.25 -9.04 6.40
N LEU A 144 6.53 -8.79 6.69
CA LEU A 144 7.15 -7.47 6.71
C LEU A 144 7.11 -6.78 5.35
N PHE A 145 7.04 -7.55 4.26
CA PHE A 145 7.04 -6.99 2.91
C PHE A 145 5.64 -6.76 2.34
N GLN A 146 4.58 -7.26 2.99
CA GLN A 146 3.21 -7.00 2.55
C GLN A 146 2.80 -5.58 2.91
N LEU A 147 2.52 -4.73 1.92
CA LEU A 147 2.06 -3.36 2.16
C LEU A 147 0.54 -3.27 2.11
N THR A 148 -0.03 -3.66 0.98
CA THR A 148 -1.48 -3.59 0.74
C THR A 148 -1.88 -4.50 -0.42
N ILE A 149 -3.17 -4.62 -0.66
CA ILE A 149 -3.72 -5.39 -1.78
C ILE A 149 -4.57 -4.47 -2.63
N LEU A 150 -4.29 -4.44 -3.93
CA LEU A 150 -5.07 -3.68 -4.89
C LEU A 150 -6.02 -4.59 -5.67
N PRO A 151 -7.29 -4.20 -5.84
CA PRO A 151 -8.23 -4.94 -6.68
C PRO A 151 -7.93 -4.77 -8.18
N ALA A 152 -8.54 -5.62 -8.99
CA ALA A 152 -8.60 -5.39 -10.43
C ALA A 152 -9.30 -4.05 -10.71
N GLY A 153 -8.79 -3.30 -11.68
CA GLY A 153 -9.27 -1.97 -12.05
C GLY A 153 -8.60 -0.82 -11.31
N SER A 154 -7.69 -1.09 -10.37
CA SER A 154 -6.82 -0.04 -9.81
C SER A 154 -5.87 0.49 -10.89
N PRO A 155 -5.87 1.81 -11.18
CA PRO A 155 -4.94 2.44 -12.11
C PRO A 155 -3.50 2.47 -11.58
#